data_AF-A0A293LQP3-F1
#
_entry.id   AF-A0A293LQP3-F1
#
_cell.length_a   1.000
_cell.length_b   1.000
_cell.length_c   1.000
_cell.angle_alpha   90.00
_cell.angle_beta   90.00
_cell.angle_gamma   90.00
#
_symmetry.space_group_name_H-M   'P 1'
#
loop_
_entity.id
_entity.type
_entity.pdbx_description
1 polymer ?
#
loop_
_entity_poly.entity_id
_entity_poly.type
_entity_poly.pdbx_seq_one_letter_code
_entity_poly.pdbx_strand_id
1 'polypeptide(L)'
;MAQFARHLLSTTFMYSGNKQLHFRILPREQHMLTYNLYPLVSGYVPLPRMHIVINPNTVNASTLDALIGEMIPSHIFIMPQSKNGTQDASRQLPW
;
A
#
# COMPACT_ATOMS: atom_id res chain seq x y z
N MET A 1 -3.23 -8.26 -31.92
CA MET A 1 -3.64 -6.91 -31.46
C MET A 1 -4.36 -7.03 -30.13
N ALA A 2 -3.63 -7.16 -29.01
CA ALA A 2 -4.19 -7.07 -27.65
C ALA A 2 -3.03 -6.98 -26.64
N GLN A 3 -2.27 -5.89 -26.69
CA GLN A 3 -1.14 -5.68 -25.78
C GLN A 3 -1.11 -4.22 -25.31
N PHE A 4 -2.23 -3.71 -24.77
CA PHE A 4 -2.24 -2.32 -24.29
C PHE A 4 -3.20 -2.02 -23.12
N ALA A 5 -3.54 -3.01 -22.27
CA ALA A 5 -4.44 -2.78 -21.13
C ALA A 5 -4.06 -3.54 -19.84
N ARG A 6 -2.79 -3.93 -19.64
CA ARG A 6 -2.35 -4.63 -18.41
C ARG A 6 -1.62 -3.76 -17.39
N HIS A 7 -1.65 -2.43 -17.54
CA HIS A 7 -0.89 -1.53 -16.65
C HIS A 7 -1.73 -0.77 -15.61
N LEU A 8 -3.06 -0.98 -15.54
CA LEU A 8 -3.95 -0.18 -14.67
C LEU A 8 -4.69 -0.97 -13.57
N LEU A 9 -4.57 -2.29 -13.53
CA LEU A 9 -5.12 -3.10 -12.42
C LEU A 9 -3.98 -3.73 -11.63
N SER A 10 -3.82 -3.30 -10.38
CA SER A 10 -2.99 -4.01 -9.41
C SER A 10 -3.54 -5.43 -9.26
N THR A 11 -2.72 -6.42 -9.60
CA THR A 11 -3.09 -7.84 -9.58
C THR A 11 -3.04 -8.43 -8.17
N THR A 12 -2.45 -7.71 -7.22
CA THR A 12 -2.15 -8.21 -5.88
C THR A 12 -3.06 -7.61 -4.82
N PHE A 13 -3.36 -6.31 -4.93
CA PHE A 13 -4.24 -5.59 -4.02
C PHE A 13 -5.28 -4.78 -4.77
N MET A 14 -6.52 -4.82 -4.30
CA MET A 14 -7.51 -3.82 -4.63
C MET A 14 -7.36 -2.64 -3.66
N TYR A 15 -7.29 -1.44 -4.24
CA TYR A 15 -7.07 -0.21 -3.51
C TYR A 15 -8.38 0.56 -3.35
N SER A 16 -8.69 1.01 -2.13
CA SER A 16 -9.79 1.96 -1.90
C SER A 16 -9.26 3.32 -1.43
N GLY A 17 -9.77 4.40 -2.02
CA GLY A 17 -9.41 5.78 -1.69
C GLY A 17 -8.76 6.54 -2.85
N ASN A 18 -8.08 7.66 -2.53
CA ASN A 18 -7.40 8.50 -3.51
C ASN A 18 -6.01 7.95 -3.84
N LYS A 19 -5.81 7.40 -5.05
CA LYS A 19 -4.53 6.82 -5.50
C LYS A 19 -3.42 7.85 -5.68
N GLN A 20 -3.82 9.10 -5.90
CA GLN A 20 -2.93 10.24 -6.04
C GLN A 20 -3.56 11.42 -5.31
N LEU A 21 -2.74 12.17 -4.58
CA LEU A 21 -3.15 13.32 -3.80
C LEU A 21 -2.12 14.43 -3.97
N HIS A 22 -2.58 15.67 -3.98
CA HIS A 22 -1.75 16.86 -3.94
C HIS A 22 -2.23 17.73 -2.78
N PHE A 23 -1.34 18.01 -1.84
CA PHE A 23 -1.64 18.79 -0.65
C PHE A 23 -0.41 19.59 -0.22
N ARG A 24 -0.63 20.56 0.67
CA ARG A 24 0.41 21.35 1.33
C ARG A 24 0.37 21.05 2.81
N ILE A 25 1.53 20.79 3.40
CA ILE A 25 1.70 20.69 4.85
C ILE A 25 2.24 22.03 5.36
N LEU A 26 1.57 22.66 6.32
CA LEU A 26 2.06 23.90 6.94
C LEU A 26 3.12 23.60 8.01
N PRO A 27 3.96 24.59 8.39
CA PRO A 27 4.92 24.40 9.46
C PRO A 27 4.24 23.96 10.77
N ARG A 28 4.81 22.95 11.43
CA ARG A 28 4.30 22.34 12.68
C ARG A 28 2.98 21.57 12.54
N GLU A 29 2.45 21.40 11.33
CA GLU A 29 1.31 20.52 11.10
C GLU A 29 1.76 19.09 10.83
N GLN A 30 0.89 18.15 11.18
CA GLN A 30 1.04 16.73 10.84
C GLN A 30 -0.12 16.33 9.93
N HIS A 31 0.20 15.62 8.85
CA HIS A 31 -0.79 15.06 7.94
C HIS A 31 -0.71 13.53 7.97
N MET A 32 -1.85 12.86 8.15
CA MET A 32 -1.93 11.40 8.20
C MET A 32 -2.80 10.90 7.04
N LEU A 33 -2.22 10.03 6.21
CA LEU A 33 -2.92 9.40 5.09
C LEU A 33 -3.22 7.95 5.47
N THR A 34 -4.47 7.54 5.32
CA THR A 34 -4.92 6.17 5.58
C THR A 34 -5.40 5.53 4.30
N TYR A 35 -4.86 4.36 3.98
CA TYR A 35 -5.18 3.61 2.77
C TYR A 35 -5.60 2.20 3.13
N ASN A 36 -6.69 1.71 2.54
CA ASN A 36 -7.06 0.30 2.67
C ASN A 36 -6.60 -0.47 1.45
N LEU A 37 -5.79 -1.49 1.71
CA LEU A 37 -5.30 -2.44 0.72
C LEU A 37 -5.98 -3.78 0.96
N TYR A 38 -6.88 -4.15 0.06
CA TYR A 38 -7.57 -5.43 0.11
C TYR A 38 -6.79 -6.46 -0.72
N PRO A 39 -6.24 -7.51 -0.10
CA PRO A 39 -5.48 -8.52 -0.83
C PRO A 39 -6.39 -9.31 -1.78
N LEU A 40 -5.93 -9.50 -3.03
CA LEU A 40 -6.62 -10.27 -4.06
C LEU A 40 -6.07 -11.71 -4.19
N VAL A 41 -4.86 -11.95 -3.69
CA VAL A 41 -4.17 -13.24 -3.74
C VAL A 41 -3.47 -13.50 -2.40
N SER A 42 -3.22 -14.78 -2.09
CA SER A 42 -2.45 -15.18 -0.92
C SER A 42 -0.99 -15.46 -1.27
N GLY A 43 -0.13 -15.58 -0.25
CA GLY A 43 1.31 -15.80 -0.40
C GLY A 43 2.15 -14.57 -0.10
N TYR A 44 3.43 -14.64 -0.45
CA TYR A 44 4.36 -13.51 -0.31
C TYR A 44 4.24 -12.59 -1.52
N VAL A 45 3.77 -11.36 -1.30
CA VAL A 45 3.36 -10.49 -2.39
C VAL A 45 3.85 -9.05 -2.21
N PRO A 46 4.10 -8.31 -3.31
CA PRO A 46 4.61 -6.95 -3.23
C PRO A 46 3.53 -5.98 -2.76
N LEU A 47 3.91 -5.07 -1.86
CA LEU A 47 3.08 -3.94 -1.48
C LEU A 47 3.12 -2.85 -2.57
N PRO A 48 2.01 -2.10 -2.76
CA PRO A 48 2.03 -0.90 -3.58
C PRO A 48 3.06 0.11 -3.05
N ARG A 49 3.90 0.65 -3.94
CA ARG A 49 4.89 1.68 -3.59
C ARG A 49 4.24 3.06 -3.52
N MET A 50 4.60 3.82 -2.49
CA MET A 50 4.27 5.23 -2.38
C MET A 50 5.39 6.07 -2.98
N HIS A 51 5.02 7.00 -3.86
CA HIS A 51 5.92 7.99 -4.43
C HIS A 51 5.51 9.38 -3.93
N ILE A 52 6.47 10.14 -3.41
CA ILE A 52 6.28 11.51 -2.93
C ILE A 52 7.05 12.45 -3.83
N VAL A 53 6.32 13.23 -4.61
CA VAL A 53 6.89 14.31 -5.41
C VAL A 53 6.78 15.61 -4.61
N ILE A 54 7.91 16.07 -4.08
CA ILE A 54 8.03 17.42 -3.53
C ILE A 54 8.33 18.37 -4.70
N ASN A 55 7.85 19.62 -4.61
CA ASN A 55 8.09 20.66 -5.61
C ASN A 55 9.54 20.61 -6.14
N PRO A 56 9.76 20.57 -7.47
CA PRO A 56 11.07 20.35 -8.07
C PRO A 56 12.16 21.35 -7.63
N ASN A 57 11.78 22.50 -7.07
CA ASN A 57 12.72 23.48 -6.54
C ASN A 57 13.27 23.12 -5.14
N THR A 58 12.83 22.03 -4.51
CA THR A 58 13.36 21.58 -3.22
C THR A 58 14.59 20.71 -3.39
N VAL A 59 15.70 21.11 -2.77
CA VAL A 59 16.93 20.32 -2.67
C VAL A 59 16.60 18.96 -2.04
N ASN A 60 17.03 17.85 -2.65
CA ASN A 60 16.88 16.45 -2.20
C ASN A 60 15.54 15.73 -2.50
N ALA A 61 14.73 16.20 -3.44
CA ALA A 61 13.47 15.52 -3.80
C ALA A 61 13.66 14.02 -4.18
N SER A 62 14.73 13.69 -4.91
CA SER A 62 15.06 12.30 -5.27
C SER A 62 15.53 11.44 -4.10
N THR A 63 16.14 12.03 -3.07
CA THR A 63 16.61 11.33 -1.87
C THR A 63 15.43 10.87 -1.01
N LEU A 64 14.35 11.66 -0.96
CA LEU A 64 13.20 11.32 -0.14
C LEU A 64 12.46 10.09 -0.67
N ASP A 65 12.27 9.99 -1.98
CA ASP A 65 11.59 8.85 -2.59
C ASP A 65 12.36 7.54 -2.33
N ALA A 66 13.68 7.59 -2.39
CA ALA A 66 14.56 6.47 -2.03
C ALA A 66 14.45 6.12 -0.53
N LEU A 67 14.49 7.13 0.35
CA LEU A 67 14.35 6.93 1.79
C LEU A 67 13.02 6.25 2.15
N ILE A 68 11.91 6.69 1.57
CA ILE A 68 10.60 6.08 1.78
C ILE A 68 10.57 4.62 1.32
N GLY A 69 11.22 4.33 0.20
CA GLY A 69 11.36 2.96 -0.32
C GLY A 69 12.06 2.01 0.64
N GLU A 70 12.98 2.51 1.47
CA GLU A 70 13.69 1.74 2.50
C GLU A 70 12.94 1.71 3.85
N MET A 71 12.14 2.73 4.16
CA MET A 71 11.42 2.83 5.44
C MET A 71 10.13 1.99 5.49
N ILE A 72 9.54 1.68 4.35
CA ILE A 72 8.27 0.94 4.27
C ILE A 72 8.55 -0.50 3.80
N PRO A 73 7.88 -1.51 4.39
CA PRO A 73 7.97 -2.88 3.90
C PRO A 73 7.63 -2.98 2.40
N SER A 74 8.45 -3.71 1.64
CA SER A 74 8.22 -3.90 0.21
C SER A 74 7.24 -5.02 -0.10
N HIS A 75 7.06 -5.96 0.82
CA HIS A 75 6.25 -7.16 0.66
C HIS A 75 5.57 -7.52 1.97
N ILE A 76 4.46 -8.26 1.86
CA ILE A 76 3.82 -8.91 3.00
C ILE A 76 3.48 -10.36 2.65
N PHE A 77 3.37 -11.20 3.68
CA PHE A 77 2.82 -12.54 3.53
C PHE A 77 1.35 -12.55 3.91
N ILE A 78 0.48 -12.91 2.97
CA ILE A 78 -0.96 -13.07 3.19
C ILE A 78 -1.26 -14.54 3.39
N MET A 79 -1.80 -14.87 4.55
CA MET A 79 -2.20 -16.25 4.87
C MET A 79 -3.32 -16.71 3.92
N PRO A 80 -3.20 -17.90 3.30
CA PRO A 80 -4.29 -18.49 2.54
C PRO A 80 -5.51 -18.71 3.43
N GLN A 81 -6.67 -18.24 2.99
CA GLN A 81 -7.92 -18.50 3.69
C GLN A 81 -8.32 -19.95 3.45
N SER A 82 -8.44 -20.74 4.52
CA SER A 82 -8.99 -22.10 4.38
C SER A 82 -10.46 -21.99 3.97
N LYS A 83 -10.94 -22.90 3.11
CA LYS A 83 -12.31 -22.91 2.58
C LYS A 83 -13.39 -23.16 3.66
N ASN A 84 -13.01 -23.28 4.93
CA ASN A 84 -13.87 -23.69 6.05
C ASN A 84 -14.28 -22.50 6.95
N GLY A 85 -14.30 -21.28 6.42
CA GLY A 85 -14.66 -20.07 7.16
C GLY A 85 -16.16 -19.95 7.46
N THR A 86 -16.72 -20.82 8.32
CA THR A 86 -18.00 -20.52 9.01
C THR A 86 -18.21 -21.18 10.38
N GLN A 87 -17.23 -21.83 11.02
CA GLN A 87 -17.36 -22.20 12.44
C GLN A 87 -15.99 -22.21 13.13
N ASP A 88 -15.67 -21.13 13.84
CA ASP A 88 -14.86 -21.11 15.08
C ASP A 88 -14.50 -19.66 15.45
N ALA A 89 -15.53 -18.82 15.65
CA ALA A 89 -15.41 -17.53 16.34
C ALA A 89 -15.47 -17.68 17.87
N SER A 90 -15.11 -18.86 18.41
CA SER A 90 -15.18 -19.21 19.84
C SER A 90 -13.85 -19.67 20.44
N ARG A 91 -12.74 -19.66 19.69
CA ARG A 91 -11.41 -19.84 20.30
C ARG A 91 -10.89 -18.52 20.85
N GLN A 92 -11.32 -18.22 22.06
CA GLN A 92 -10.62 -17.34 23.00
C GLN A 92 -9.12 -17.66 22.98
N LEU A 93 -8.29 -16.66 22.67
CA LEU A 93 -6.86 -16.72 22.92
C LEU A 93 -6.63 -16.38 24.40
N PRO A 94 -5.98 -17.24 25.19
CA PRO A 94 -5.40 -16.83 26.45
C PRO A 94 -4.09 -16.10 26.15
N TRP A 95 -3.79 -15.09 26.97
CA TRP A 95 -2.76 -14.05 26.86
C TRP A 95 -3.22 -12.80 26.13
#